data_AF-A0A0R3Q6A7-F1
#
_entry.id   AF-A0A0R3Q6A7-F1
#
_cell.length_a   1.000
_cell.length_b   1.000
_cell.length_c   1.000
_cell.angle_alpha   90.00
_cell.angle_beta   90.00
_cell.angle_gamma   90.00
#
_symmetry.space_group_name_H-M   'P 1'
#
loop_
_entity.id
_entity.type
_entity.pdbx_description
1 polymer ?
#
loop_
_entity_poly.entity_id
_entity_poly.type
_entity_poly.pdbx_seq_one_letter_code
_entity_poly.pdbx_strand_id
1 'polypeptide(L)'
;MSFVDYIRLDQEILTGAASRVQRLRMYPYFDLAHYILMTISVRDDLGTGASLFSRKHPLSCWLSSMLMCFAGSISANFFLGEPVIAPFKRHDDILLATLVWYFVFYSPFDIVYKVSKLLPIKVVLSILKEVRRTSKVLFLKISAYSFSIKNLL
;
A
#
# COMPACT_ATOMS: atom_id res chain seq x y z
N MET A 1 20.08 15.52 37.05
CA MET A 1 18.98 15.11 36.14
C MET A 1 18.59 13.70 36.54
N SER A 2 17.36 13.50 37.00
CA SER A 2 16.93 12.22 37.58
C SER A 2 16.55 11.23 36.47
N PHE A 3 16.59 9.93 36.77
CA PHE A 3 16.15 8.87 35.85
C PHE A 3 14.70 9.10 35.35
N VAL A 4 13.85 9.71 36.18
CA VAL A 4 12.47 10.08 35.84
C VAL A 4 12.41 11.17 34.76
N ASP A 5 13.34 12.13 34.78
CA ASP A 5 13.41 13.19 33.76
C ASP A 5 13.84 12.62 32.39
N TYR A 6 14.69 11.59 32.40
CA TYR A 6 15.09 10.88 31.18
C TYR A 6 13.91 10.14 30.55
N ILE A 7 13.10 9.44 31.35
CA ILE A 7 11.88 8.76 30.87
C ILE A 7 10.88 9.76 30.32
N ARG A 8 10.70 10.92 30.97
CA ARG A 8 9.80 11.97 30.48
C ARG A 8 10.26 12.54 29.13
N LEU A 9 11.56 12.80 28.99
CA LEU A 9 12.13 13.31 27.76
C LEU A 9 11.98 12.30 26.60
N ASP A 10 12.21 11.01 26.87
CA ASP A 10 12.00 9.95 25.89
C ASP A 10 10.53 9.86 25.46
N GLN A 11 9.58 9.94 26.40
CA GLN A 11 8.14 9.97 26.09
C GLN A 11 7.74 11.18 25.23
N GLU A 12 8.29 12.36 25.50
CA GLU A 12 8.03 13.57 24.69
C GLU A 12 8.59 13.44 23.27
N ILE A 13 9.81 12.89 23.13
CA ILE A 13 10.42 12.62 21.84
C ILE A 13 9.62 11.55 21.08
N LEU A 14 9.19 10.48 21.76
CA LEU A 14 8.40 9.40 21.16
C LEU A 14 7.05 9.91 20.68
N THR A 15 6.37 10.74 21.47
CA THR A 15 5.08 11.35 21.13
C THR A 15 5.24 12.37 19.99
N GLY A 16 6.33 13.13 20.00
CA GLY A 16 6.72 14.02 18.91
C GLY A 16 7.01 13.25 17.61
N ALA A 17 7.75 12.14 17.69
CA ALA A 17 8.01 11.27 16.55
C ALA A 17 6.73 10.62 16.03
N ALA A 18 5.85 10.13 16.91
CA ALA A 18 4.57 9.53 16.55
C ALA A 18 3.66 10.51 15.82
N SER A 19 3.55 11.75 16.32
CA SER A 19 2.76 12.80 15.66
C SER A 19 3.33 13.18 14.29
N ARG A 20 4.66 13.20 14.13
CA ARG A 20 5.33 13.43 12.83
C ARG A 20 5.11 12.29 11.85
N VAL A 21 5.17 11.04 12.32
CA VAL A 21 4.89 9.85 11.51
C VAL A 21 3.43 9.82 11.07
N GLN A 22 2.51 10.21 11.95
CA GLN A 22 1.08 10.29 11.64
C GLN A 22 0.73 11.44 10.68
N ARG A 23 1.53 12.53 10.68
CA ARG A 23 1.39 13.67 9.75
C ARG A 23 2.11 13.49 8.41
N LEU A 24 2.86 12.41 8.21
CA LEU A 24 3.49 12.16 6.91
C LEU A 24 2.39 12.04 5.86
N ARG A 25 2.43 12.93 4.85
CA ARG A 25 1.57 12.83 3.67
C ARG A 25 1.91 11.51 2.97
N MET A 26 1.02 10.52 3.14
CA MET A 26 1.12 9.19 2.53
C MET A 26 0.94 9.20 0.99
N TYR A 27 0.60 10.35 0.44
CA TYR A 27 0.35 10.58 -0.99
C TYR A 27 1.45 11.49 -1.55
N PRO A 28 2.14 11.16 -2.67
CA PRO A 28 1.99 10.04 -3.61
C PRO A 28 3.08 8.94 -3.52
N TYR A 29 4.19 9.17 -2.81
CA TYR A 29 5.37 8.29 -2.86
C TYR A 29 5.15 6.92 -2.22
N PHE A 30 4.42 6.85 -1.11
CA PHE A 30 4.14 5.57 -0.45
C PHE A 30 3.15 4.73 -1.29
N ASP A 31 2.21 5.36 -2.02
CA ASP A 31 1.23 4.67 -2.90
C ASP A 31 1.92 4.07 -4.10
N LEU A 32 2.79 4.85 -4.71
CA LEU A 32 3.67 4.38 -5.77
C LEU A 32 4.51 3.17 -5.33
N ALA A 33 5.16 3.25 -4.17
CA ALA A 33 5.98 2.17 -3.61
C ALA A 33 5.20 0.85 -3.41
N HIS A 34 3.99 0.94 -2.83
CA HIS A 34 3.12 -0.22 -2.63
C HIS A 34 2.67 -0.81 -3.96
N TYR A 35 2.23 0.01 -4.91
CA TYR A 35 1.81 -0.47 -6.23
C TYR A 35 2.95 -1.14 -6.99
N ILE A 36 4.17 -0.60 -6.90
CA ILE A 36 5.37 -1.20 -7.52
C ILE A 36 5.63 -2.58 -6.91
N LEU A 37 5.68 -2.68 -5.57
CA LEU A 37 5.88 -3.95 -4.87
C LEU A 37 4.85 -5.00 -5.24
N MET A 38 3.56 -4.63 -5.21
CA MET A 38 2.48 -5.58 -5.48
C MET A 38 2.50 -6.03 -6.94
N THR A 39 2.74 -5.12 -7.88
CA THR A 39 2.86 -5.47 -9.30
C THR A 39 4.07 -6.36 -9.59
N ILE A 40 5.19 -6.13 -8.91
CA ILE A 40 6.36 -7.00 -8.99
C ILE A 40 6.06 -8.38 -8.40
N SER A 41 5.33 -8.46 -7.28
CA SER A 41 4.89 -9.74 -6.72
C SER A 41 4.05 -10.53 -7.71
N VAL A 42 3.07 -9.89 -8.36
CA VAL A 42 2.26 -10.52 -9.43
C VAL A 42 3.16 -10.99 -10.57
N ARG A 43 4.15 -10.18 -10.97
CA ARG A 43 5.09 -10.56 -12.02
C ARG A 43 5.98 -11.75 -11.63
N ASP A 44 6.47 -11.78 -10.39
CA ASP A 44 7.27 -12.88 -9.85
C ASP A 44 6.43 -14.17 -9.75
N ASP A 45 5.16 -14.07 -9.36
CA ASP A 45 4.22 -15.21 -9.32
C ASP A 45 3.94 -15.79 -10.72
N LEU A 46 3.95 -14.95 -11.77
CA LEU A 46 3.82 -15.37 -13.16
C LEU A 46 5.14 -15.92 -13.76
N GLY A 47 6.28 -15.73 -13.08
CA GLY A 47 7.58 -16.27 -13.48
C GLY A 47 8.06 -15.83 -14.87
N THR A 48 8.70 -16.75 -15.59
CA THR A 48 9.28 -16.49 -16.92
C THR A 48 8.22 -16.19 -18.00
N GLY A 49 6.96 -16.57 -17.75
CA GLY A 49 5.83 -16.33 -18.65
C GLY A 49 5.18 -14.95 -18.50
N ALA A 50 5.59 -14.13 -17.52
CA ALA A 50 4.91 -12.88 -17.20
C ALA A 50 4.84 -11.88 -18.37
N SER A 51 5.92 -11.77 -19.16
CA SER A 51 5.98 -10.89 -20.33
C SER A 51 5.10 -11.38 -21.48
N LEU A 52 4.99 -12.70 -21.65
CA LEU A 52 4.21 -13.33 -22.71
C LEU A 52 2.72 -13.34 -22.37
N PHE A 53 2.38 -13.59 -21.10
CA PHE A 53 1.03 -13.53 -20.57
C PHE A 53 0.46 -12.11 -20.62
N SER A 54 1.22 -11.10 -20.21
CA SER A 54 0.80 -9.69 -20.26
C SER A 54 0.49 -9.23 -21.70
N ARG A 55 1.25 -9.72 -22.70
CA ARG A 55 0.99 -9.42 -24.12
C ARG A 55 -0.20 -10.17 -24.72
N LYS A 56 -0.47 -11.40 -24.26
CA LYS A 56 -1.58 -12.23 -24.78
C LYS A 56 -2.92 -11.91 -24.10
N HIS A 57 -2.89 -11.56 -22.81
CA HIS A 57 -4.06 -11.26 -21.99
C HIS A 57 -3.83 -10.02 -21.10
N PRO A 58 -3.69 -8.82 -21.68
CA PRO A 58 -3.34 -7.60 -20.94
C PRO A 58 -4.37 -7.24 -19.87
N LEU A 59 -5.67 -7.43 -20.16
CA LEU A 59 -6.75 -7.13 -19.20
C LEU A 59 -6.73 -8.05 -17.97
N SER A 60 -6.39 -9.33 -18.15
CA SER A 60 -6.30 -10.29 -17.04
C SER A 60 -5.11 -9.96 -16.12
N CYS A 61 -3.96 -9.63 -16.73
CA CYS A 61 -2.77 -9.20 -16.00
C CYS A 61 -2.99 -7.88 -15.25
N TRP A 62 -3.64 -6.90 -15.89
CA TRP A 62 -4.01 -5.64 -15.28
C TRP A 62 -4.96 -5.85 -14.10
N LEU A 63 -6.03 -6.63 -14.28
CA LEU A 63 -7.02 -6.89 -13.24
C LEU A 63 -6.40 -7.59 -12.03
N SER A 64 -5.56 -8.61 -12.26
CA SER A 64 -4.82 -9.29 -11.19
C SER A 64 -3.94 -8.32 -10.39
N SER A 65 -3.24 -7.42 -11.09
CA SER A 65 -2.40 -6.38 -10.46
C SER A 65 -3.24 -5.38 -9.65
N MET A 66 -4.39 -4.94 -10.17
CA MET A 66 -5.32 -4.06 -9.45
C MET A 66 -5.88 -4.73 -8.20
N LEU A 67 -6.36 -5.97 -8.31
CA LEU A 67 -6.87 -6.73 -7.17
C LEU A 67 -5.80 -6.87 -6.09
N MET A 68 -4.54 -7.11 -6.46
CA MET A 68 -3.45 -7.21 -5.50
C MET A 68 -3.07 -5.87 -4.86
N CYS A 69 -3.08 -4.78 -5.62
CA CYS A 69 -2.86 -3.43 -5.10
C CYS A 69 -3.93 -3.01 -4.09
N PHE A 70 -5.19 -3.35 -4.35
CA PHE A 70 -6.35 -2.97 -3.53
C PHE A 70 -6.84 -4.06 -2.57
N ALA A 71 -6.20 -5.24 -2.52
CA ALA A 71 -6.62 -6.38 -1.71
C ALA A 71 -6.91 -6.01 -0.25
N GLY A 72 -6.03 -5.23 0.37
CA GLY A 72 -6.24 -4.79 1.76
C GLY A 72 -7.48 -3.90 1.96
N SER A 73 -7.85 -3.10 0.97
CA SER A 73 -9.07 -2.28 1.01
C SER A 73 -10.32 -3.11 0.67
N ILE A 74 -10.21 -4.09 -0.22
CA ILE A 74 -11.28 -5.03 -0.54
C ILE A 74 -11.62 -5.90 0.68
N SER A 75 -10.61 -6.51 1.31
CA SER A 75 -10.78 -7.33 2.52
C SER A 75 -11.32 -6.52 3.70
N ALA A 76 -10.85 -5.28 3.86
CA ALA A 76 -11.38 -4.34 4.84
C ALA A 76 -12.88 -4.08 4.67
N ASN A 77 -13.29 -3.69 3.46
CA ASN A 77 -14.69 -3.38 3.17
C ASN A 77 -15.57 -4.62 3.29
N PHE A 78 -15.04 -5.79 2.91
CA PHE A 78 -15.71 -7.07 3.10
C PHE A 78 -16.01 -7.35 4.58
N PHE A 79 -15.05 -7.14 5.49
CA PHE A 79 -15.29 -7.32 6.92
C PHE A 79 -16.20 -6.25 7.54
N LEU A 80 -16.22 -5.04 6.98
CA LEU A 80 -17.07 -3.92 7.42
C LEU A 80 -18.50 -3.97 6.84
N GLY A 81 -18.79 -4.90 5.92
CA GLY A 81 -20.08 -4.94 5.21
C GLY A 81 -20.28 -3.77 4.22
N GLU A 82 -19.22 -3.04 3.90
CA GLU A 82 -19.23 -1.95 2.93
C GLU A 82 -19.01 -2.50 1.49
N PRO A 83 -19.43 -1.76 0.45
CA PRO A 83 -19.24 -2.22 -0.92
C PRO A 83 -17.75 -2.43 -1.24
N VAL A 84 -17.37 -3.66 -1.57
CA VAL A 84 -16.00 -4.06 -1.95
C VAL A 84 -15.45 -3.30 -3.17
N ILE A 85 -16.34 -2.68 -3.95
CA ILE A 85 -16.00 -1.87 -5.11
C ILE A 85 -15.68 -0.40 -4.77
N ALA A 86 -15.85 0.02 -3.51
CA ALA A 86 -15.53 1.38 -3.09
C ALA A 86 -14.08 1.83 -3.40
N PRO A 87 -13.04 0.98 -3.37
CA PRO A 87 -11.68 1.37 -3.77
C PRO A 87 -11.60 1.80 -5.23
N PHE A 88 -12.46 1.25 -6.10
CA PHE A 88 -12.50 1.60 -7.53
C PHE A 88 -13.19 2.95 -7.81
N LYS A 89 -13.81 3.60 -6.81
CA LYS A 89 -14.33 4.96 -6.99
C LYS A 89 -13.22 6.02 -7.03
N ARG A 90 -12.03 5.71 -6.53
CA ARG A 90 -10.88 6.62 -6.51
C ARG A 90 -10.09 6.50 -7.82
N HIS A 91 -10.41 7.37 -8.76
CA HIS A 91 -9.85 7.33 -10.12
C HIS A 91 -8.35 7.63 -10.13
N ASP A 92 -7.88 8.53 -9.25
CA ASP A 92 -6.46 8.86 -9.12
C ASP A 92 -5.61 7.65 -8.75
N ASP A 93 -6.09 6.81 -7.82
CA ASP A 93 -5.39 5.62 -7.37
C ASP A 93 -5.36 4.52 -8.45
N ILE A 94 -6.47 4.36 -9.19
CA ILE A 94 -6.54 3.42 -10.32
C ILE A 94 -5.60 3.87 -11.43
N LEU A 95 -5.58 5.17 -11.75
CA LEU A 95 -4.68 5.73 -12.76
C LEU A 95 -3.22 5.53 -12.36
N LEU A 96 -2.87 5.83 -11.10
CA LEU A 96 -1.51 5.63 -10.60
C LEU A 96 -1.11 4.16 -10.62
N ALA A 97 -1.98 3.25 -10.17
CA ALA A 97 -1.71 1.82 -10.19
C ALA A 97 -1.58 1.29 -11.63
N THR A 98 -2.38 1.79 -12.56
CA THR A 98 -2.33 1.40 -13.99
C THR A 98 -1.05 1.91 -14.66
N LEU A 99 -0.62 3.14 -14.36
CA LEU A 99 0.67 3.67 -14.80
C LEU A 99 1.82 2.82 -14.27
N VAL A 100 1.81 2.47 -12.98
CA VAL A 100 2.83 1.59 -12.38
C VAL A 100 2.83 0.22 -13.06
N TRP A 101 1.66 -0.38 -13.28
CA TRP A 101 1.54 -1.63 -14.01
C TRP A 101 2.16 -1.55 -15.41
N TYR A 102 1.87 -0.47 -16.14
CA TYR A 102 2.45 -0.24 -17.45
C TYR A 102 3.99 -0.12 -17.38
N PHE A 103 4.53 0.63 -16.41
CA PHE A 103 5.98 0.75 -16.22
C PHE A 103 6.63 -0.58 -15.80
N VAL A 104 6.00 -1.40 -14.96
CA VAL A 104 6.60 -2.67 -14.52
C VAL A 104 6.61 -3.74 -15.62
N PHE A 105 5.60 -3.76 -16.49
CA PHE A 105 5.48 -4.76 -17.57
C PHE A 105 6.05 -4.31 -18.92
N TYR A 106 6.03 -3.02 -19.23
CA TYR A 106 6.39 -2.48 -20.56
C TYR A 106 7.58 -1.49 -20.55
N SER A 107 8.21 -1.20 -19.39
CA SER A 107 9.37 -0.30 -19.36
C SER A 107 10.56 -0.86 -20.17
N PRO A 108 11.16 -0.06 -21.07
CA PRO A 108 12.33 -0.49 -21.83
C PRO A 108 13.50 -0.73 -20.86
N PHE A 109 14.19 -1.87 -21.02
CA PHE A 109 15.34 -2.34 -20.22
C PHE A 109 15.08 -2.91 -18.82
N ASP A 110 13.82 -3.08 -18.39
CA ASP A 110 13.50 -3.75 -17.11
C ASP A 110 14.15 -3.06 -15.87
N ILE A 111 14.46 -1.76 -16.01
CA ILE A 111 15.21 -0.97 -15.01
C ILE A 111 14.44 -0.92 -13.71
N VAL A 112 13.13 -0.72 -13.77
CA VAL A 112 12.25 -0.65 -12.59
C VAL A 112 12.28 -1.97 -11.81
N TYR A 113 12.28 -3.11 -12.49
CA TYR A 113 12.37 -4.43 -11.85
C TYR A 113 13.76 -4.66 -11.25
N LYS A 114 14.84 -4.37 -11.99
CA LYS A 114 16.22 -4.51 -11.49
C LYS A 114 16.49 -3.63 -10.27
N VAL A 115 16.04 -2.37 -10.30
CA VAL A 115 16.16 -1.42 -9.19
C VAL A 115 15.34 -1.90 -7.99
N SER A 116 14.11 -2.35 -8.20
CA SER A 116 13.25 -2.83 -7.11
C SER A 116 13.73 -4.16 -6.50
N LYS A 117 14.51 -4.96 -7.23
CA LYS A 117 15.11 -6.20 -6.74
C LYS A 117 16.33 -5.98 -5.84
N LEU A 118 16.87 -4.75 -5.80
CA LEU A 118 17.93 -4.40 -4.86
C LEU A 118 17.39 -4.52 -3.42
N LEU A 119 18.05 -5.35 -2.61
CA LEU A 119 17.74 -5.56 -1.19
C LEU A 119 17.49 -4.26 -0.40
N PRO A 120 18.32 -3.20 -0.49
CA PRO A 120 18.06 -1.97 0.26
C PRO A 120 16.73 -1.31 -0.12
N ILE A 121 16.38 -1.34 -1.41
CA ILE A 121 15.14 -0.76 -1.91
C ILE A 121 13.96 -1.63 -1.47
N LYS A 122 14.08 -2.97 -1.52
CA LYS A 122 13.05 -3.87 -1.02
C LYS A 122 12.79 -3.69 0.48
N VAL A 123 13.83 -3.46 1.29
CA VAL A 123 13.70 -3.19 2.74
C VAL A 123 12.98 -1.86 2.97
N VAL A 124 13.38 -0.79 2.28
CA VAL A 124 12.71 0.52 2.38
C VAL A 124 11.24 0.38 1.97
N LEU A 125 10.96 -0.28 0.84
CA LEU A 125 9.60 -0.52 0.36
C LEU A 125 8.77 -1.37 1.35
N SER A 126 9.39 -2.34 2.03
CA SER A 126 8.74 -3.16 3.06
C SER A 126 8.39 -2.36 4.30
N ILE A 127 9.29 -1.47 4.76
CA ILE A 127 9.04 -0.56 5.87
C ILE A 127 7.88 0.39 5.51
N LEU A 128 7.88 0.96 4.30
CA LEU A 128 6.81 1.83 3.81
C LEU A 128 5.46 1.08 3.74
N LYS A 129 5.46 -0.19 3.32
CA LYS A 129 4.28 -1.06 3.31
C LYS A 129 3.73 -1.31 4.71
N GLU A 130 4.58 -1.55 5.70
CA GLU A 130 4.17 -1.75 7.10
C GLU A 130 3.61 -0.47 7.75
N VAL A 131 4.22 0.69 7.46
CA VAL A 131 3.69 1.99 7.88
C VAL A 131 2.29 2.19 7.31
N ARG A 132 2.09 1.85 6.02
CA ARG A 132 0.76 1.91 5.41
C ARG A 132 -0.23 0.92 6.01
N ARG A 133 0.18 -0.32 6.29
CA ARG A 133 -0.68 -1.32 6.93
C ARG A 133 -1.19 -0.80 8.27
N THR A 134 -0.31 -0.17 9.05
CA THR A 134 -0.65 0.37 10.36
C THR A 134 -1.67 1.51 10.26
N SER A 135 -1.50 2.43 9.31
CA SER A 135 -2.49 3.50 9.08
C SER A 135 -3.82 2.98 8.54
N LYS A 136 -3.81 1.96 7.67
CA LYS A 136 -5.05 1.30 7.21
C LYS A 136 -5.80 0.66 8.37
N VAL A 137 -5.10 -0.07 9.25
CA VAL A 137 -5.71 -0.68 10.45
C VAL A 137 -6.30 0.40 11.38
N LEU A 138 -5.60 1.52 11.57
CA LEU A 138 -6.12 2.63 12.38
C LEU A 138 -7.38 3.24 11.76
N PHE A 139 -7.36 3.50 10.45
CA PHE A 139 -8.53 4.01 9.73
C PHE A 139 -9.72 3.04 9.80
N LEU A 140 -9.47 1.74 9.64
CA LEU A 140 -10.52 0.71 9.76
C LEU A 140 -11.11 0.65 11.16
N LYS A 141 -10.28 0.76 12.21
CA LYS A 141 -10.78 0.85 13.58
C LYS A 141 -11.70 2.06 13.73
N ILE A 142 -11.27 3.24 13.33
CA ILE A 142 -12.08 4.47 13.41
C ILE A 142 -13.40 4.33 12.64
N SER A 143 -13.35 3.77 11.43
CA SER A 143 -14.55 3.52 10.61
C SER A 143 -15.50 2.50 11.26
N ALA A 144 -14.97 1.42 11.83
CA ALA A 144 -15.74 0.41 12.55
C ALA A 144 -16.42 0.98 13.82
N TYR A 145 -15.72 1.81 14.60
CA TYR A 145 -16.31 2.51 15.75
C TYR A 145 -17.44 3.45 15.33
N SER A 146 -17.25 4.21 14.25
CA SER A 146 -18.27 5.11 13.71
C SER A 146 -19.51 4.34 13.23
N PHE A 147 -19.32 3.19 12.56
CA PHE A 147 -20.41 2.32 12.12
C PHE A 147 -21.15 1.66 13.29
N SER A 148 -20.44 1.22 14.32
CA SER A 148 -21.02 0.65 15.55
C SER A 148 -21.90 1.67 16.28
N ILE A 149 -21.43 2.91 16.42
CA ILE A 149 -22.22 4.00 17.05
C ILE A 149 -23.47 4.33 16.22
N LYS A 150 -23.37 4.34 14.88
CA LYS A 150 -24.52 4.63 13.99
C LYS A 150 -25.57 3.52 13.95
N ASN A 151 -25.24 2.29 14.31
CA ASN A 151 -26.21 1.19 14.41
C ASN A 151 -26.74 0.99 15.84
N LEU A 152 -26.16 1.67 16.83
CA LEU A 152 -26.63 1.64 18.22
C LEU A 152 -27.62 2.78 18.55
N LEU A 153 -27.71 3.80 17.69
CA LEU A 153 -28.68 4.90 17.72
C LEU A 153 -29.78 4.65 16.68
#